data_AF-A0A954KWH7-F1
#
_entry.id   AF-A0A954KWH7-F1
#
_cell.length_a   1.000
_cell.length_b   1.000
_cell.length_c   1.000
_cell.angle_alpha   90.00
_cell.angle_beta   90.00
_cell.angle_gamma   90.00
#
_symmetry.space_group_name_H-M   'P 1'
#
loop_
_entity.id
_entity.type
_entity.pdbx_description
1 polymer ?
#
loop_
_entity_poly.entity_id
_entity_poly.type
_entity_poly.pdbx_seq_one_letter_code
_entity_poly.pdbx_strand_id
1 'polypeptide(L)'
;DQGVATCLDVKTGEPIWQQRIGGNYSASPVFAGGNIYASNEDGQTTVFRPGNEYEEVAVNQLEDGFMASPAIIGNAMILRTRSAVYRVENKN
;
A
#
# COMPACT_ATOMS: atom_id res chain seq x y z
N ASP A 1 -3.26 -9.17 7.25
CA ASP A 1 -3.20 -10.33 6.33
C ASP A 1 -1.75 -10.78 6.15
N GLN A 2 -1.53 -11.82 5.34
CA GLN A 2 -0.21 -12.39 5.12
C GLN A 2 0.53 -11.79 3.92
N GLY A 3 -0.01 -10.79 3.20
CA GLY A 3 0.63 -10.14 2.04
C GLY A 3 0.24 -10.67 0.65
N VAL A 4 -1.03 -11.06 0.45
CA VAL A 4 -1.57 -11.39 -0.88
C VAL A 4 -2.46 -10.24 -1.34
N ALA A 5 -2.05 -9.52 -2.38
CA ALA A 5 -2.92 -8.59 -3.07
C ALA A 5 -3.82 -9.38 -4.03
N THR A 6 -5.13 -9.12 -4.00
CA THR A 6 -6.10 -9.78 -4.87
C THR A 6 -6.95 -8.72 -5.57
N CYS A 7 -7.08 -8.83 -6.88
CA CYS A 7 -8.07 -8.08 -7.64
C CYS A 7 -9.24 -9.00 -7.96
N LEU A 8 -10.46 -8.53 -7.68
CA LEU A 8 -11.69 -9.26 -7.89
C LEU A 8 -12.54 -8.55 -8.95
N ASP A 9 -13.25 -9.30 -9.77
CA ASP A 9 -14.36 -8.75 -10.55
C ASP A 9 -15.46 -8.30 -9.59
N VAL A 10 -15.86 -7.03 -9.69
CA VAL A 10 -16.82 -6.44 -8.75
C VAL A 10 -18.22 -7.05 -8.83
N LYS A 11 -18.59 -7.65 -9.96
CA LYS A 11 -19.92 -8.23 -10.19
C LYS A 11 -19.99 -9.68 -9.71
N THR A 12 -18.94 -10.46 -9.99
CA THR A 12 -18.93 -11.90 -9.69
C THR A 12 -18.20 -12.25 -8.41
N GLY A 13 -17.26 -11.40 -7.96
CA GLY A 13 -16.36 -11.69 -6.86
C GLY A 13 -15.23 -12.66 -7.23
N GLU A 14 -15.13 -13.08 -8.49
CA GLU A 14 -14.08 -13.97 -8.97
C GLU A 14 -12.73 -13.25 -9.05
N PRO A 15 -11.60 -13.91 -8.71
CA PRO A 15 -10.29 -13.30 -8.82
C PRO A 15 -9.91 -13.07 -10.28
N ILE A 16 -9.58 -11.81 -10.61
CA ILE A 16 -8.93 -11.45 -11.88
C ILE A 16 -7.45 -11.81 -11.79
N TRP A 17 -6.80 -11.46 -10.68
CA TRP A 17 -5.44 -11.86 -10.38
C TRP A 17 -5.18 -11.91 -8.87
N GLN A 18 -4.14 -12.65 -8.50
CA GLN A 18 -3.59 -12.71 -7.15
C GLN A 18 -2.07 -12.57 -7.20
N GLN A 19 -1.52 -11.71 -6.36
CA GLN A 19 -0.09 -11.47 -6.28
C GLN A 19 0.40 -11.55 -4.85
N ARG A 20 1.48 -12.29 -4.63
CA ARG A 20 2.24 -12.27 -3.38
C ARG A 20 3.11 -11.02 -3.35
N ILE A 21 2.81 -10.09 -2.45
CA ILE A 21 3.63 -8.89 -2.18
C ILE A 21 4.49 -9.01 -0.92
N GLY A 22 4.28 -10.07 -0.13
CA GLY A 22 5.14 -10.41 1.02
C GLY A 22 4.96 -9.50 2.23
N GLY A 23 5.37 -9.99 3.40
CA GLY A 23 5.21 -9.31 4.70
C GLY A 23 3.84 -9.49 5.34
N ASN A 24 3.73 -9.08 6.60
CA ASN A 24 2.48 -9.08 7.36
C ASN A 24 1.85 -7.68 7.33
N TYR A 25 0.54 -7.60 7.13
CA TYR A 25 -0.15 -6.31 7.04
C TYR A 25 -1.21 -6.19 8.13
N SER A 26 -1.09 -5.15 8.94
CA SER A 26 -2.18 -4.64 9.79
C SER A 26 -2.84 -3.41 9.18
N ALA A 27 -2.09 -2.64 8.40
CA ALA A 27 -2.56 -1.45 7.70
C ALA A 27 -3.38 -1.82 6.46
N SER A 28 -4.42 -1.04 6.17
CA SER A 28 -5.17 -1.15 4.91
C SER A 28 -4.41 -0.46 3.77
N PRO A 29 -4.50 -0.99 2.54
CA PRO A 29 -3.96 -0.29 1.38
C PRO A 29 -4.78 0.99 1.08
N VAL A 30 -4.14 1.98 0.46
CA VAL A 30 -4.81 3.23 0.03
C VAL A 30 -4.55 3.51 -1.44
N PHE A 31 -5.53 4.12 -2.11
CA PHE A 31 -5.37 4.64 -3.47
C PHE A 31 -5.08 6.15 -3.42
N ALA A 32 -3.97 6.57 -4.03
CA ALA A 32 -3.57 7.97 -4.13
C ALA A 32 -2.75 8.21 -5.39
N GLY A 33 -2.93 9.36 -6.05
CA GLY A 33 -2.08 9.74 -7.19
C GLY A 33 -2.01 8.71 -8.33
N GLY A 34 -3.03 7.86 -8.50
CA GLY A 34 -3.06 6.82 -9.54
C GLY A 34 -2.42 5.48 -9.15
N ASN A 35 -1.93 5.32 -7.92
CA ASN A 35 -1.32 4.09 -7.42
C ASN A 35 -2.01 3.59 -6.16
N ILE A 36 -1.87 2.29 -5.89
CA ILE A 36 -2.21 1.65 -4.62
C ILE A 36 -0.94 1.49 -3.79
N TYR A 37 -1.02 1.86 -2.52
CA TYR A 37 0.07 1.77 -1.55
C TYR A 37 -0.32 0.78 -0.46
N ALA A 38 0.45 -0.29 -0.31
CA ALA A 38 0.29 -1.29 0.73
C ALA A 38 1.51 -1.28 1.66
N SER A 39 1.32 -0.86 2.91
CA SER A 39 2.38 -0.74 3.91
C SER A 39 2.32 -1.88 4.93
N ASN A 40 3.43 -2.59 5.12
CA ASN A 40 3.49 -3.77 5.97
C ASN A 40 4.11 -3.48 7.36
N GLU A 41 4.01 -4.45 8.26
CA GLU A 41 4.47 -4.36 9.64
C GLU A 41 5.99 -4.33 9.80
N ASP A 42 6.73 -4.61 8.73
CA ASP A 42 8.20 -4.59 8.66
C ASP A 42 8.72 -3.28 8.02
N GLY A 43 7.83 -2.32 7.72
CA GLY A 43 8.20 -0.98 7.24
C GLY A 43 8.32 -0.88 5.72
N GLN A 44 8.02 -1.96 4.99
CA GLN A 44 7.99 -1.95 3.54
C GLN A 44 6.65 -1.40 3.04
N THR A 45 6.69 -0.54 2.03
CA THR A 45 5.52 -0.10 1.28
C THR A 45 5.66 -0.48 -0.18
N THR A 46 4.83 -1.42 -0.62
CA THR A 46 4.71 -1.83 -2.02
C THR A 46 3.71 -0.92 -2.73
N VAL A 47 4.11 -0.41 -3.89
CA VAL A 47 3.32 0.51 -4.72
C VAL A 47 3.04 -0.15 -6.05
N PHE A 48 1.77 -0.24 -6.44
CA PHE A 48 1.36 -0.88 -7.70
C PHE A 48 0.19 -0.15 -8.35
N ARG A 49 0.01 -0.30 -9.67
CA ARG A 49 -1.10 0.30 -10.40
C ARG A 49 -2.40 -0.48 -10.16
N PRO A 50 -3.56 0.21 -10.15
CA PRO A 50 -4.84 -0.48 -10.32
C PRO A 50 -4.95 -1.02 -11.75
N GLY A 51 -5.58 -2.19 -11.93
CA GLY A 51 -5.82 -2.75 -13.25
C GLY A 51 -6.18 -4.23 -13.22
N ASN A 52 -6.48 -4.77 -14.39
CA ASN A 52 -6.76 -6.20 -14.58
C ASN A 52 -5.49 -7.07 -14.67
N GLU A 53 -4.32 -6.45 -14.48
CA GLU A 53 -3.03 -7.11 -14.36
C GLU A 53 -2.27 -6.45 -13.19
N TYR A 54 -1.41 -7.23 -12.52
CA TYR A 54 -0.54 -6.68 -11.48
C TYR A 54 0.64 -5.95 -12.12
N GLU A 55 0.79 -4.67 -11.82
CA GLU A 55 1.93 -3.85 -12.26
C GLU A 55 2.54 -3.14 -11.05
N GLU A 56 3.67 -3.67 -10.56
CA GLU A 56 4.45 -3.03 -9.50
C GLU A 56 5.18 -1.79 -10.03
N VAL A 57 5.08 -0.70 -9.28
CA VAL A 57 5.70 0.59 -9.59
C VAL A 57 6.97 0.79 -8.77
N ALA A 58 6.92 0.46 -7.47
CA ALA A 58 8.05 0.64 -6.56
C ALA A 58 7.87 -0.15 -5.26
N VAL A 59 8.99 -0.39 -4.58
CA VAL A 59 9.03 -0.86 -3.19
C VAL A 59 9.89 0.10 -2.38
N ASN A 60 9.34 0.63 -1.29
CA ASN A 60 10.01 1.58 -0.42
C ASN A 60 10.17 0.99 0.98
N GLN A 61 11.26 1.33 1.68
CA GLN A 61 11.54 0.85 3.03
C GLN A 61 11.69 2.02 4.00
N LEU A 62 11.01 1.94 5.13
CA LEU A 62 11.28 2.75 6.33
C LEU A 62 11.70 1.81 7.46
N GLU A 63 12.57 2.28 8.36
CA GLU A 63 13.18 1.41 9.40
C GLU A 63 12.15 0.84 10.39
N ASP A 64 11.02 1.54 10.57
CA ASP A 64 10.01 1.17 11.53
C ASP A 64 8.68 0.81 10.85
N GLY A 65 8.03 -0.20 11.39
CA GLY A 65 6.88 -0.89 10.79
C GLY A 65 5.58 -0.10 10.78
N PHE A 66 4.63 -0.49 9.92
CA PHE A 66 3.29 0.09 9.86
C PHE A 66 2.24 -0.81 10.49
N MET A 67 1.53 -0.28 11.49
CA MET A 67 0.28 -0.89 12.00
C MET A 67 -0.95 -0.06 11.67
N ALA A 68 -0.77 1.20 11.27
CA ALA A 68 -1.86 2.11 10.92
C ALA A 68 -1.90 2.32 9.41
N SER A 69 -3.10 2.40 8.86
CA SER A 69 -3.31 2.75 7.45
C SER A 69 -2.76 4.15 7.14
N PRO A 70 -2.08 4.35 6.00
CA PRO A 70 -1.72 5.69 5.55
C PRO A 70 -2.93 6.61 5.45
N ALA A 71 -2.75 7.91 5.71
CA ALA A 71 -3.79 8.92 5.51
C ALA A 71 -3.37 9.91 4.41
N ILE A 72 -4.30 10.24 3.52
CA ILE A 72 -4.05 11.15 2.39
C ILE A 72 -4.68 12.51 2.70
N ILE A 73 -3.89 13.58 2.61
CA ILE A 73 -4.34 14.97 2.76
C ILE A 73 -3.72 15.85 1.68
N GLY A 74 -4.56 16.34 0.76
CA GLY A 74 -4.09 17.10 -0.39
C GLY A 74 -3.10 16.29 -1.24
N ASN A 75 -1.88 16.82 -1.41
CA ASN A 75 -0.77 16.17 -2.10
C ASN A 75 0.19 15.42 -1.16
N ALA A 76 -0.16 15.29 0.12
CA ALA A 76 0.68 14.67 1.13
C ALA A 76 0.09 13.33 1.62
N MET A 77 0.99 12.42 1.94
CA MET A 77 0.70 11.16 2.63
C MET A 77 1.25 11.24 4.06
N ILE A 78 0.39 10.96 5.03
CA ILE A 78 0.76 10.84 6.45
C ILE A 78 0.93 9.37 6.78
N LEU A 79 2.12 9.04 7.29
CA LEU A 79 2.54 7.68 7.59
C LEU A 79 2.89 7.58 9.07
N ARG A 80 2.12 6.79 9.83
CA ARG A 80 2.40 6.49 11.23
C ARG A 80 3.11 5.15 11.34
N THR A 81 4.39 5.18 11.65
CA THR A 81 5.14 3.98 12.05
C THR A 81 4.90 3.67 13.53
N ARG A 82 5.57 2.66 14.10
CA ARG A 82 5.44 2.34 15.53
C ARG A 82 5.93 3.48 16.44
N SER A 83 6.91 4.26 15.98
CA SER A 83 7.64 5.26 16.77
C SER A 83 7.56 6.70 16.24
N ALA A 84 7.12 6.91 14.99
CA ALA A 84 7.12 8.24 14.38
C ALA A 84 5.89 8.49 13.48
N VAL A 85 5.68 9.77 13.15
CA VAL A 85 4.71 10.21 12.13
C VAL A 85 5.45 11.01 11.08
N TYR A 86 5.41 10.52 9.84
CA TYR A 86 6.01 11.16 8.67
C TYR A 86 4.93 11.84 7.83
N ARG A 87 5.30 12.96 7.22
CA ARG A 87 4.57 13.57 6.10
C ARG A 87 5.45 13.45 4.86
N VAL A 88 4.96 12.72 3.86
CA VAL A 88 5.63 12.54 2.56
C VAL A 88 4.85 13.33 1.51
N GLU A 89 5.53 14.22 0.81
CA GLU A 89 4.97 15.02 -0.26
C GLU A 89 6.03 15.34 -1.30
N ASN A 90 5.61 15.54 -2.55
CA ASN A 90 6.52 16.06 -3.56
C ASN A 90 6.83 17.53 -3.22
N LYS A 91 8.12 17.89 -3.27
CA LYS A 91 8.50 19.30 -3.31
C LYS A 91 8.03 19.83 -4.67
N ASN A 92 7.10 20.79 -4.63
CA ASN A 92 6.76 21.59 -5.81
C ASN A 92 8.00 22.25 -6.40
#